data_AF-A0A9N9R6F8-F1
#
_entry.id   AF-A0A9N9R6F8-F1
#
_cell.length_a   1.000
_cell.length_b   1.000
_cell.length_c   1.000
_cell.angle_alpha   90.00
_cell.angle_beta   90.00
_cell.angle_gamma   90.00
#
_symmetry.space_group_name_H-M   'P 1'
#
loop_
_entity.id
_entity.type
_entity.pdbx_description
1 polymer ?
#
loop_
_entity_poly.entity_id
_entity_poly.type
_entity_poly.pdbx_seq_one_letter_code
_entity_poly.pdbx_strand_id
1 'polypeptide(L)'
;MNKNCAACCSTIEGDDYFKCSRCSDFYHHLCLNYYASEDISNELKVCWLCPSCINKQPKGDNSNSLIRPSTPTGLADITFTATRRKPQNKQETASVSFCSECVSRSDIKEMISNEMKKAFQVCLAEFNKSLNTQLENLNEKFSEIKGSIEFMNNQFELFKSNVHANNEELKVLKKKNELLRSEVNSLN
;
A
#
# COMPACT_ATOMS: atom_id res chain seq x y z
N MET A 1 0.30 -19.69 27.24
CA MET A 1 0.30 -20.17 25.84
C MET A 1 -0.07 -19.01 24.95
N ASN A 2 0.80 -18.62 24.03
CA ASN A 2 0.52 -17.54 23.09
C ASN A 2 -0.48 -18.06 22.05
N LYS A 3 -1.57 -17.32 21.83
CA LYS A 3 -2.55 -17.62 20.78
C LYS A 3 -1.98 -17.05 19.48
N ASN A 4 -1.82 -17.88 18.46
CA ASN A 4 -1.37 -17.43 17.14
C ASN A 4 -2.54 -17.50 16.16
N CYS A 5 -2.62 -16.52 15.27
CA CYS A 5 -3.64 -16.47 14.23
C CYS A 5 -3.33 -17.48 13.13
N ALA A 6 -4.28 -18.34 12.79
CA ALA A 6 -4.12 -19.35 11.76
C ALA A 6 -4.14 -18.78 10.32
N ALA A 7 -4.47 -17.50 10.13
CA ALA A 7 -4.43 -16.85 8.83
C ALA A 7 -3.09 -16.13 8.55
N CYS A 8 -2.62 -15.30 9.49
CA CYS A 8 -1.41 -14.49 9.31
C CYS A 8 -0.19 -15.01 10.10
N CYS A 9 -0.36 -16.06 10.91
CA CYS A 9 0.67 -16.65 11.78
C CYS A 9 1.24 -15.72 12.87
N SER A 10 0.71 -14.51 13.03
CA SER A 10 1.11 -13.56 14.07
C SER A 10 0.43 -13.84 15.41
N THR A 11 1.07 -13.42 16.50
CA THR A 11 0.52 -13.48 17.85
C THR A 11 -0.76 -12.64 17.95
N ILE A 12 -1.76 -13.16 18.65
CA ILE A 12 -3.00 -12.45 18.99
C ILE A 12 -2.80 -11.82 20.36
N GLU A 13 -2.88 -10.50 20.41
CA GLU A 13 -2.81 -9.70 21.63
C GLU A 13 -4.24 -9.25 22.01
N GLY A 14 -4.63 -9.48 23.27
CA GLY A 14 -5.96 -9.11 23.77
C GLY A 14 -7.10 -10.07 23.39
N ASP A 15 -8.33 -9.55 23.44
CA ASP A 15 -9.57 -10.30 23.26
C ASP A 15 -10.23 -10.12 21.87
N ASP A 16 -9.56 -9.42 20.95
CA ASP A 16 -10.04 -9.16 19.59
C ASP A 16 -9.72 -10.32 18.62
N TYR A 17 -10.36 -11.45 18.87
CA TYR A 17 -10.22 -12.64 18.04
C TYR A 17 -11.49 -13.48 17.92
N PHE A 18 -11.57 -14.21 16.80
CA PHE A 18 -12.50 -15.32 16.65
C PHE A 18 -11.82 -16.64 16.94
N LYS A 19 -12.53 -17.50 17.67
CA LYS A 19 -12.18 -18.92 17.81
C LYS A 19 -13.15 -19.73 16.98
N CYS A 20 -12.65 -20.63 16.14
CA CYS A 20 -13.53 -21.55 15.42
C CYS A 20 -14.22 -22.51 16.40
N SER A 21 -15.52 -22.72 16.21
CA SER A 21 -16.29 -23.68 17.03
C SER A 21 -15.93 -25.14 16.75
N ARG A 22 -15.32 -25.43 15.58
CA ARG A 22 -14.99 -26.79 15.12
C ARG A 22 -13.51 -27.15 15.23
N CYS A 23 -12.61 -26.23 14.91
CA CYS A 23 -11.17 -26.41 15.16
C CYS A 23 -10.73 -25.45 16.25
N SER A 24 -9.77 -25.83 17.08
CA SER A 24 -9.27 -24.99 18.17
C SER A 24 -8.43 -23.79 17.69
N ASP A 25 -8.57 -23.38 16.44
CA ASP A 25 -7.79 -22.32 15.81
C ASP A 25 -8.39 -20.94 16.10
N PHE A 26 -7.50 -19.95 16.13
CA PHE A 26 -7.81 -18.56 16.44
C PHE A 26 -7.50 -17.67 15.23
N TYR A 27 -8.23 -16.57 15.09
CA TYR A 27 -8.10 -15.63 13.99
C TYR A 27 -8.29 -14.20 14.49
N HIS A 28 -7.46 -13.26 14.04
CA HIS A 28 -7.71 -11.84 14.28
C HIS A 28 -9.01 -11.41 13.58
N HIS A 29 -9.76 -10.48 14.18
CA HIS A 29 -10.91 -9.84 13.51
C HIS A 29 -10.52 -9.26 12.14
N LEU A 30 -9.37 -8.58 12.08
CA LEU A 30 -8.84 -7.98 10.84
C LEU A 30 -8.54 -9.01 9.75
N CYS A 31 -8.04 -10.20 10.11
CA CYS A 31 -7.78 -11.27 9.14
C CYS A 31 -9.06 -11.86 8.54
N LEU A 32 -10.20 -11.63 9.19
CA LEU A 32 -11.53 -12.04 8.74
C LEU A 32 -12.33 -10.87 8.15
N ASN A 33 -11.71 -9.69 8.01
CA ASN A 33 -12.34 -8.46 7.55
C ASN A 33 -13.53 -8.00 8.41
N TYR A 34 -13.52 -8.32 9.70
CA TYR A 34 -14.43 -7.72 10.68
C TYR A 34 -13.77 -6.48 11.29
N TYR A 35 -14.41 -5.33 11.15
CA TYR A 35 -13.97 -4.09 11.77
C TYR A 35 -14.65 -3.93 13.14
N ALA A 36 -13.93 -3.35 14.11
CA ALA A 36 -14.39 -3.19 15.50
C ALA A 36 -15.68 -2.36 15.67
N SER A 37 -16.18 -1.74 14.59
CA SER A 37 -17.43 -0.96 14.58
C SER A 37 -18.69 -1.77 14.31
N GLU A 38 -18.58 -3.06 13.98
CA GLU A 38 -19.74 -3.93 13.81
C GLU A 38 -20.03 -4.66 15.13
N ASP A 39 -21.22 -4.45 15.68
CA ASP A 39 -21.73 -5.21 16.82
C ASP A 39 -21.97 -6.66 16.40
N ILE A 40 -20.91 -7.46 16.42
CA ILE A 40 -20.98 -8.90 16.17
C ILE A 40 -21.73 -9.52 17.34
N SER A 41 -22.94 -9.99 17.08
CA SER A 41 -23.74 -10.74 18.05
C SER A 41 -22.92 -11.86 18.70
N ASN A 42 -23.02 -11.98 20.02
CA ASN A 42 -22.36 -13.04 20.78
C ASN A 42 -22.78 -14.44 20.30
N GLU A 43 -23.97 -14.59 19.73
CA GLU A 43 -24.44 -15.84 19.12
C GLU A 43 -23.59 -16.24 17.92
N LEU A 44 -23.24 -15.27 17.07
CA LEU A 44 -22.37 -15.49 15.91
C LEU A 44 -20.97 -15.91 16.36
N LYS A 45 -20.43 -15.30 17.43
CA LYS A 45 -19.11 -15.65 17.98
C LYS A 45 -19.03 -17.10 18.45
N VAL A 46 -20.13 -17.65 18.98
CA VAL A 46 -20.18 -19.03 19.49
C VAL A 46 -20.32 -20.06 18.38
N CYS A 47 -21.06 -19.76 17.31
CA CYS A 47 -21.30 -20.69 16.20
C CYS A 47 -20.36 -20.50 14.99
N TRP A 48 -19.46 -19.53 15.06
CA TRP A 48 -18.57 -19.20 13.95
C TRP A 48 -17.67 -20.38 13.55
N LEU A 49 -17.51 -20.58 12.24
CA LEU A 49 -16.65 -21.60 11.64
C LEU A 49 -15.60 -20.94 10.75
N CYS A 50 -14.34 -21.38 10.87
CA CYS A 50 -13.28 -20.89 10.00
C CYS A 50 -13.47 -21.33 8.53
N PRO A 51 -12.83 -20.65 7.56
CA PRO A 51 -12.88 -21.00 6.14
C PRO A 51 -12.50 -22.46 5.84
N SER A 52 -11.60 -23.05 6.63
CA SER A 52 -11.21 -24.45 6.47
C SER A 52 -12.27 -25.43 6.99
N CYS A 53 -13.04 -25.04 8.01
CA CYS A 53 -14.09 -25.86 8.60
C CYS A 53 -15.42 -25.74 7.83
N ILE A 54 -15.76 -24.55 7.35
CA ILE A 54 -16.98 -24.32 6.56
C ILE A 54 -16.96 -25.11 5.25
N ASN A 55 -15.80 -25.17 4.58
CA ASN A 55 -15.63 -25.94 3.34
C ASN A 55 -15.69 -27.46 3.54
N LYS A 56 -15.54 -27.94 4.78
CA LYS A 56 -15.67 -29.35 5.16
C LYS A 56 -17.07 -29.72 5.63
N GLN A 57 -18.01 -28.77 5.66
CA GLN A 57 -19.40 -29.10 5.91
C GLN A 57 -19.99 -29.77 4.67
N PRO A 58 -20.81 -30.83 4.83
CA PRO A 58 -21.56 -31.38 3.71
C PRO A 58 -22.36 -30.24 3.08
N LYS A 59 -22.14 -30.01 1.78
CA LYS A 59 -22.97 -29.08 1.02
C LYS A 59 -24.39 -29.63 1.09
N GLY A 60 -25.31 -28.84 1.64
CA GLY A 60 -26.65 -29.27 1.99
C GLY A 60 -27.44 -29.80 0.79
N ASP A 61 -28.64 -30.27 1.11
CA ASP A 61 -29.57 -30.84 0.14
C ASP A 61 -29.80 -29.89 -1.05
N ASN A 62 -29.31 -30.31 -2.22
CA ASN A 62 -29.41 -29.64 -3.50
C ASN A 62 -30.72 -30.00 -4.24
N SER A 63 -31.69 -30.63 -3.56
CA SER A 63 -33.01 -30.98 -4.09
C SER A 63 -33.81 -29.79 -4.68
N ASN A 64 -33.48 -28.55 -4.32
CA ASN A 64 -34.12 -27.34 -4.86
C ASN A 64 -33.29 -26.60 -5.94
N SER A 65 -32.10 -27.09 -6.29
CA SER A 65 -31.43 -26.63 -7.51
C SER A 65 -32.14 -27.28 -8.69
N LEU A 66 -32.62 -26.51 -9.68
CA LEU A 66 -33.29 -27.04 -10.88
C LEU A 66 -32.44 -28.15 -11.51
N ILE A 67 -32.77 -29.40 -11.19
CA ILE A 67 -31.99 -30.57 -11.57
C ILE A 67 -32.18 -30.75 -13.08
N ARG A 68 -31.08 -30.60 -13.81
CA ARG A 68 -30.97 -31.08 -15.20
C ARG A 68 -31.35 -32.57 -15.19
N PRO A 69 -32.32 -33.03 -16.00
CA PRO A 69 -32.93 -34.34 -15.83
C PRO A 69 -31.86 -35.44 -15.77
N SER A 70 -31.79 -36.12 -14.62
CA SER A 70 -30.91 -37.26 -14.41
C SER A 70 -31.39 -38.41 -15.28
N THR A 71 -30.52 -38.89 -16.18
CA THR A 71 -30.73 -40.16 -16.86
C THR A 71 -30.83 -41.29 -15.81
N PRO A 72 -31.76 -42.25 -15.95
CA PRO A 72 -31.93 -43.30 -14.95
C PRO A 72 -30.65 -44.16 -14.92
N THR A 73 -29.93 -44.15 -13.80
CA THR A 73 -28.82 -45.08 -13.56
C THR A 73 -29.37 -46.22 -12.73
N GLY A 74 -30.10 -47.12 -13.40
CA GLY A 74 -30.42 -48.45 -12.88
C GLY A 74 -29.80 -49.46 -13.82
N LEU A 75 -28.78 -50.19 -13.35
CA LEU A 75 -28.04 -51.24 -14.06
C LEU A 75 -26.93 -50.76 -15.03
N ALA A 76 -25.85 -50.17 -14.52
CA ALA A 76 -24.59 -50.15 -15.25
C ALA A 76 -23.40 -50.29 -14.29
N ASP A 77 -22.69 -51.42 -14.41
CA ASP A 77 -21.39 -51.64 -13.79
C ASP A 77 -20.43 -50.51 -14.18
N ILE A 78 -19.81 -49.89 -13.17
CA ILE A 78 -18.97 -48.71 -13.33
C ILE A 78 -17.58 -49.16 -13.79
N THR A 79 -17.38 -49.24 -15.10
CA THR A 79 -16.04 -49.33 -15.68
C THR A 79 -15.54 -47.93 -16.00
N PHE A 80 -14.51 -47.46 -15.27
CA PHE A 80 -13.83 -46.21 -15.54
C PHE A 80 -13.05 -46.28 -16.86
N THR A 81 -13.64 -45.80 -17.95
CA THR A 81 -12.91 -45.47 -19.18
C THR A 81 -13.03 -43.98 -19.47
N ALA A 82 -11.94 -43.25 -19.24
CA ALA A 82 -11.76 -41.86 -19.63
C ALA A 82 -11.93 -41.71 -21.15
N THR A 83 -13.04 -41.15 -21.59
CA THR A 83 -13.33 -40.91 -23.01
C THR A 83 -12.95 -39.48 -23.41
N ARG A 84 -11.96 -39.41 -24.30
CA ARG A 84 -11.49 -38.23 -25.04
C ARG A 84 -12.66 -37.68 -25.88
N ARG A 85 -13.11 -36.45 -25.62
CA ARG A 85 -14.22 -35.82 -26.37
C ARG A 85 -13.77 -35.44 -27.79
N LYS A 86 -14.42 -36.02 -28.81
CA LYS A 86 -14.41 -35.54 -30.21
C LYS A 86 -15.32 -34.30 -30.32
N PRO A 87 -14.98 -33.28 -31.12
CA PRO A 87 -15.83 -32.12 -31.30
C PRO A 87 -17.00 -32.50 -32.22
N GLN A 88 -18.21 -32.60 -31.65
CA GLN A 88 -19.44 -32.69 -32.44
C GLN A 88 -19.95 -31.29 -32.76
N ASN A 89 -20.01 -31.05 -34.07
CA ASN A 89 -20.63 -29.94 -34.75
C ASN A 89 -22.09 -29.82 -34.28
N LYS A 90 -22.41 -28.74 -33.56
CA LYS A 90 -23.75 -28.52 -32.98
C LYS A 90 -24.51 -27.60 -33.92
N GLN A 91 -25.45 -28.18 -34.69
CA GLN A 91 -26.43 -27.42 -35.46
C GLN A 91 -27.30 -26.59 -34.52
N GLU A 92 -27.45 -25.32 -34.89
CA GLU A 92 -28.23 -24.29 -34.21
C GLU A 92 -29.72 -24.60 -34.33
N THR A 93 -30.36 -24.93 -33.21
CA THR A 93 -31.81 -24.81 -33.07
C THR A 93 -32.14 -23.41 -32.60
N ALA A 94 -32.83 -22.67 -33.47
CA ALA A 94 -33.17 -21.27 -33.35
C ALA A 94 -34.22 -20.97 -32.25
N SER A 95 -34.26 -19.67 -31.92
CA SER A 95 -35.30 -18.91 -31.24
C SER A 95 -35.30 -18.90 -29.70
N VAL A 96 -34.28 -18.26 -29.13
CA VAL A 96 -34.46 -17.48 -27.90
C VAL A 96 -34.85 -16.06 -28.34
N SER A 97 -36.01 -15.59 -27.88
CA SER A 97 -36.46 -14.21 -28.03
C SER A 97 -35.32 -13.25 -27.69
N PHE A 98 -34.83 -12.55 -28.72
CA PHE A 98 -33.82 -11.52 -28.59
C PHE A 98 -34.49 -10.35 -27.85
N CYS A 99 -34.15 -10.16 -26.58
CA CYS A 99 -34.36 -8.87 -25.93
C CYS A 99 -33.47 -7.88 -26.68
N SER A 100 -34.04 -7.12 -27.62
CA SER A 100 -33.32 -6.13 -28.43
C SER A 100 -32.86 -4.92 -27.60
N GLU A 101 -33.10 -4.95 -26.29
CA GLU A 101 -32.86 -3.87 -25.33
C GLU A 101 -32.05 -4.35 -24.12
N CYS A 102 -31.31 -5.46 -24.24
CA CYS A 102 -30.35 -5.88 -23.21
C CYS A 102 -28.93 -5.43 -23.55
N VAL A 103 -28.29 -4.71 -22.63
CA VAL A 103 -26.88 -4.32 -22.71
C VAL A 103 -26.03 -5.58 -22.86
N SER A 104 -25.21 -5.65 -23.91
CA SER A 104 -24.36 -6.80 -24.14
C SER A 104 -23.19 -6.82 -23.15
N ARG A 105 -22.64 -8.00 -22.90
CA ARG A 105 -21.42 -8.15 -22.09
C ARG A 105 -20.24 -7.35 -22.67
N SER A 106 -20.22 -7.13 -23.98
CA SER A 106 -19.20 -6.30 -24.64
C SER A 106 -19.36 -4.84 -24.23
N ASP A 107 -20.59 -4.32 -24.25
CA ASP A 107 -20.90 -2.93 -23.92
C ASP A 107 -20.56 -2.62 -22.45
N ILE A 108 -20.85 -3.55 -21.53
CA ILE A 108 -20.46 -3.41 -20.12
C ILE A 108 -18.94 -3.36 -19.97
N LYS A 109 -18.20 -4.23 -20.68
CA LYS A 109 -16.74 -4.24 -20.63
C LYS A 109 -16.14 -2.97 -21.19
N GLU A 110 -16.69 -2.46 -22.27
CA GLU A 110 -16.25 -1.22 -22.89
C GLU A 110 -16.52 -0.02 -21.97
N MET A 111 -17.71 0.06 -21.38
CA MET A 111 -18.06 1.12 -20.43
C MET A 111 -17.10 1.13 -19.22
N ILE A 112 -16.85 -0.04 -18.61
CA ILE A 112 -15.90 -0.16 -17.51
C ILE A 112 -14.48 0.22 -17.96
N SER A 113 -14.04 -0.27 -19.12
CA SER A 113 -12.69 0.01 -19.62
C SER A 113 -12.49 1.50 -19.91
N ASN A 114 -13.51 2.16 -20.45
CA ASN A 114 -13.48 3.59 -20.72
C ASN A 114 -13.45 4.39 -19.42
N GLU A 115 -14.23 4.00 -18.42
CA GLU A 115 -14.26 4.72 -17.15
C GLU A 115 -12.98 4.51 -16.32
N MET A 116 -12.43 3.29 -16.33
CA MET A 116 -11.11 3.02 -15.75
C MET A 116 -10.02 3.84 -16.45
N LYS A 117 -10.01 3.92 -17.79
CA LYS A 117 -9.05 4.73 -18.53
C LYS A 117 -9.12 6.21 -18.15
N LYS A 118 -10.33 6.78 -18.05
CA LYS A 118 -10.51 8.17 -17.61
C LYS A 118 -10.00 8.37 -16.19
N ALA A 119 -10.36 7.49 -15.26
CA ALA A 119 -9.91 7.56 -13.88
C ALA A 119 -8.36 7.51 -13.79
N PHE A 120 -7.73 6.62 -14.55
CA PHE A 120 -6.26 6.56 -14.62
C PHE A 120 -5.65 7.80 -15.25
N GLN A 121 -6.23 8.35 -16.31
CA GLN A 121 -5.73 9.57 -16.95
C GLN A 121 -5.80 10.77 -15.99
N VAL A 122 -6.90 10.92 -15.25
CA VAL A 122 -7.06 11.97 -14.23
C VAL A 122 -6.02 11.77 -13.12
N CYS A 123 -5.92 10.56 -12.58
CA CYS A 123 -4.97 10.26 -11.50
C CYS A 123 -3.51 10.50 -11.93
N LEU A 124 -3.12 10.12 -13.15
CA LEU A 124 -1.78 10.35 -13.67
C LEU A 124 -1.50 11.83 -13.90
N ALA A 125 -2.49 12.58 -14.40
CA ALA A 125 -2.36 14.01 -14.59
C ALA A 125 -2.19 14.75 -13.26
N GLU A 126 -2.99 14.41 -12.25
CA GLU A 126 -2.87 14.97 -10.89
C GLU A 126 -1.55 14.60 -10.23
N PHE A 127 -1.13 13.35 -10.37
CA PHE A 127 0.16 12.88 -9.85
C PHE A 127 1.33 13.64 -10.49
N ASN A 128 1.36 13.75 -11.82
CA ASN A 128 2.40 14.48 -12.54
C ASN A 128 2.40 15.97 -12.15
N LYS A 129 1.23 16.58 -12.00
CA LYS A 129 1.11 17.96 -11.51
C LYS A 129 1.71 18.10 -10.12
N SER A 130 1.36 17.21 -9.19
CA SER A 130 1.92 17.21 -7.83
C SER A 130 3.44 17.03 -7.83
N LEU A 131 3.97 16.10 -8.64
CA LEU A 131 5.41 15.90 -8.76
C LEU A 131 6.12 17.15 -9.30
N ASN A 132 5.60 17.77 -10.36
CA ASN A 132 6.19 18.97 -10.94
C ASN A 132 6.22 20.12 -9.92
N THR A 133 5.12 20.35 -9.19
CA THR A 133 5.07 21.37 -8.14
C THR A 133 6.07 21.10 -7.02
N GLN A 134 6.26 19.83 -6.61
CA GLN A 134 7.26 19.48 -5.61
C GLN A 134 8.70 19.70 -6.13
N LEU A 135 8.97 19.38 -7.39
CA LEU A 135 10.27 19.62 -8.01
C LEU A 135 10.59 21.12 -8.13
N GLU A 136 9.60 21.93 -8.53
CA GLU A 136 9.73 23.39 -8.56
C GLU A 136 10.04 23.96 -7.18
N ASN A 137 9.32 23.52 -6.14
CA ASN A 137 9.56 23.93 -4.75
C ASN A 137 10.98 23.54 -4.27
N LEU A 138 11.43 22.33 -4.60
CA LEU A 138 12.79 21.90 -4.28
C LEU A 138 13.85 22.74 -5.00
N ASN A 139 13.61 23.10 -6.26
CA ASN A 139 14.53 23.93 -7.03
C ASN A 139 14.60 25.37 -6.49
N GLU A 140 13.47 25.91 -6.04
CA GLU A 140 13.41 27.20 -5.34
C GLU A 140 14.24 27.17 -4.05
N LYS A 141 14.00 26.18 -3.18
CA LYS A 141 14.79 25.98 -1.95
C LYS A 141 16.28 25.80 -2.22
N PHE A 142 16.64 25.10 -3.29
CA PHE A 142 18.05 24.94 -3.67
C PHE A 142 18.68 26.27 -4.11
N SER A 143 17.91 27.10 -4.82
CA SER A 143 18.33 28.44 -5.20
C SER A 143 18.52 29.36 -3.98
N GLU A 144 17.64 29.28 -3.00
CA GLU A 144 17.77 29.99 -1.72
C GLU A 144 19.02 29.55 -0.94
N ILE A 145 19.25 28.24 -0.83
CA ILE A 145 20.45 27.68 -0.17
C ILE A 145 21.72 28.16 -0.88
N LYS A 146 21.73 28.15 -2.21
CA LYS A 146 22.87 28.66 -3.00
C LYS A 146 23.13 30.13 -2.67
N GLY A 147 22.10 30.97 -2.61
CA GLY A 147 22.22 32.37 -2.21
C GLY A 147 22.75 32.54 -0.78
N SER A 148 22.29 31.72 0.16
CA SER A 148 22.78 31.72 1.54
C SER A 148 24.27 31.34 1.63
N ILE A 149 24.71 30.34 0.86
CA ILE A 149 26.11 29.92 0.79
C ILE A 149 26.98 31.04 0.21
N GLU A 150 26.55 31.67 -0.89
CA GLU A 150 27.28 32.80 -1.50
C GLU A 150 27.41 33.97 -0.53
N PHE A 151 26.33 34.32 0.18
CA PHE A 151 26.35 35.34 1.23
C PHE A 151 27.31 34.98 2.37
N MET A 152 27.22 33.76 2.92
CA MET A 152 28.12 33.32 3.99
C MET A 152 29.58 33.31 3.55
N ASN A 153 29.87 32.90 2.32
CA ASN A 153 31.23 32.90 1.78
C ASN A 153 31.79 34.33 1.68
N ASN A 154 30.97 35.29 1.23
CA ASN A 154 31.37 36.70 1.21
C ASN A 154 31.64 37.25 2.62
N GLN A 155 30.79 36.92 3.59
CA GLN A 155 31.00 37.32 4.99
C GLN A 155 32.26 36.68 5.58
N PHE A 156 32.54 35.43 5.24
CA PHE A 156 33.74 34.73 5.67
C PHE A 156 35.02 35.39 5.15
N GLU A 157 35.06 35.76 3.87
CA GLU A 157 36.22 36.47 3.30
C GLU A 157 36.42 37.86 3.90
N LEU A 158 35.33 38.61 4.16
CA LEU A 158 35.40 39.88 4.88
C LEU A 158 35.95 39.70 6.31
N PHE A 159 35.43 38.72 7.04
CA PHE A 159 35.89 38.41 8.39
C PHE A 159 37.39 38.04 8.40
N LYS A 160 37.82 37.20 7.48
CA LYS A 160 39.22 36.79 7.31
C LYS A 160 40.13 37.98 7.04
N SER A 161 39.70 38.90 6.17
CA SER A 161 40.43 40.15 5.88
C SER A 161 40.58 41.02 7.14
N ASN A 162 39.49 41.21 7.89
CA ASN A 162 39.50 41.99 9.15
C ASN A 162 40.42 41.37 10.20
N VAL A 163 40.39 40.04 10.36
CA VAL A 163 41.29 39.32 11.26
C VAL A 163 42.76 39.54 10.86
N HIS A 164 43.07 39.47 9.57
CA HIS A 164 44.42 39.72 9.09
C HIS A 164 44.88 41.17 9.38
N ALA A 165 44.04 42.17 9.08
CA ALA A 165 44.34 43.57 9.36
C ALA A 165 44.59 43.82 10.85
N ASN A 166 43.73 43.30 11.72
CA ASN A 166 43.87 43.41 13.17
C ASN A 166 45.16 42.74 13.66
N ASN A 167 45.53 41.59 13.10
CA ASN A 167 46.75 40.89 13.49
C ASN A 167 48.01 41.70 13.13
N GLU A 168 48.03 42.35 11.97
CA GLU A 168 49.13 43.24 11.58
C GLU A 168 49.20 44.47 12.49
N GLU A 169 48.07 45.09 12.82
CA GLU A 169 48.02 46.19 13.78
C GLU A 169 48.55 45.76 15.16
N LEU A 170 48.15 44.58 15.63
CA LEU A 170 48.59 44.02 16.90
C LEU A 170 50.11 43.78 16.91
N LYS A 171 50.70 43.32 15.80
CA LYS A 171 52.17 43.20 15.66
C LYS A 171 52.86 44.57 15.75
N VAL A 172 52.32 45.59 15.07
CA VAL A 172 52.88 46.95 15.12
C VAL A 172 52.80 47.51 16.54
N LEU A 173 51.66 47.35 17.21
CA LEU A 173 51.46 47.80 18.59
C LEU A 173 52.38 47.08 19.57
N LYS A 174 52.56 45.75 19.42
CA LYS A 174 53.54 44.98 20.22
C LYS A 174 54.95 45.51 20.07
N LYS A 175 55.41 45.72 18.84
CA LYS A 175 56.74 46.26 18.56
C LYS A 175 56.94 47.65 19.18
N LYS A 176 55.94 48.54 19.06
CA LYS A 176 55.97 49.85 19.71
C LYS A 176 56.04 49.74 21.23
N ASN A 177 55.29 48.82 21.84
CA ASN A 177 55.31 48.60 23.28
C ASN A 177 56.69 48.08 23.76
N GLU A 178 57.30 47.15 23.03
CA GLU A 178 58.65 46.65 23.31
C GLU A 178 59.72 47.75 23.24
N LEU A 179 59.63 48.62 22.23
CA LEU A 179 60.52 49.79 22.09
C LEU A 179 60.36 50.75 23.26
N LEU A 180 59.12 51.14 23.59
CA LEU A 180 58.83 52.05 24.71
C LEU A 180 59.30 51.48 26.05
N ARG A 181 59.11 50.17 26.28
CA ARG A 181 59.62 49.49 27.48
C ARG A 181 61.15 49.55 27.55
N SER A 182 61.83 49.35 26.42
CA SER A 182 63.29 49.42 26.35
C SER A 182 63.80 50.84 26.64
N GLU A 183 63.13 51.85 26.11
CA GLU A 183 63.46 53.27 26.34
C GLU A 183 63.25 53.66 27.81
N VAL A 184 62.11 53.31 28.41
CA VAL A 184 61.85 53.53 29.85
C VAL A 184 62.88 52.83 30.73
N ASN A 185 63.26 51.60 30.39
CA ASN A 185 64.29 50.87 31.14
C ASN A 185 65.68 51.50 31.01
N SER A 186 65.97 52.23 29.93
CA SER A 186 67.26 52.92 29.73
C SER A 186 67.37 54.27 30.48
N LEU A 187 66.23 54.80 30.94
CA LEU A 187 66.13 56.08 31.66
C LEU A 187 66.13 55.93 33.19
N ASN A 188 65.98 54.71 33.69
CA ASN A 188 66.11 54.35 35.12
C ASN A 188 67.49 53.75 35.40
#